data_AF-A0A852TJG6-F1
#
_entry.id   AF-A0A852TJG6-F1
#
_cell.length_a   1.000
_cell.length_b   1.000
_cell.length_c   1.000
_cell.angle_alpha   90.00
_cell.angle_beta   90.00
_cell.angle_gamma   90.00
#
_symmetry.space_group_name_H-M   'P 1'
#
loop_
_entity.id
_entity.type
_entity.pdbx_description
1 polymer ?
#
loop_
_entity_poly.entity_id
_entity_poly.type
_entity_poly.pdbx_seq_one_letter_code
_entity_poly.pdbx_strand_id
1 'polypeptide(L)'
;MLESRREVQVFLNIFEAFANWDGEKHFLTMETENPKGILTIMKSKDGIFYYHRKNELYWDIKEIKVETDMLTDIIWTFRRAVHRSINEIVV
;
A
#
# COMPACT_ATOMS: atom_id res chain seq x y z
N MET A 1 -8.57 -13.47 0.86
CA MET A 1 -8.18 -12.29 0.04
C MET A 1 -6.68 -12.09 0.19
N LEU A 2 -5.95 -11.53 -0.78
CA LEU A 2 -4.47 -11.65 -0.96
C LEU A 2 -3.86 -12.99 -0.52
N GLU A 3 -4.40 -14.10 -1.02
CA GLU A 3 -3.98 -15.48 -0.75
C GLU A 3 -2.90 -15.94 -1.73
N SER A 4 -2.68 -15.17 -2.80
CA SER A 4 -1.61 -15.40 -3.77
C SER A 4 -1.04 -14.10 -4.33
N ARG A 5 0.16 -14.16 -4.94
CA ARG A 5 0.75 -13.05 -5.70
C ARG A 5 -0.14 -12.58 -6.85
N ARG A 6 -0.93 -13.48 -7.45
CA ARG A 6 -1.90 -13.11 -8.49
C ARG A 6 -2.99 -12.21 -7.95
N GLU A 7 -3.47 -12.48 -6.74
CA GLU A 7 -4.46 -11.62 -6.09
C GLU A 7 -3.89 -10.25 -5.72
N VAL A 8 -2.58 -10.16 -5.43
CA VAL A 8 -1.89 -8.87 -5.25
C VAL A 8 -1.94 -8.05 -6.53
N GLN A 9 -1.70 -8.66 -7.69
CA GLN A 9 -1.81 -7.97 -8.98
C GLN A 9 -3.24 -7.51 -9.26
N VAL A 10 -4.24 -8.33 -8.95
CA VAL A 10 -5.65 -7.92 -9.03
C VAL A 10 -5.90 -6.71 -8.13
N PHE A 11 -5.49 -6.78 -6.86
CA PHE A 11 -5.59 -5.67 -5.92
C PHE A 11 -4.95 -4.38 -6.46
N LEU A 12 -3.76 -4.46 -7.06
CA LEU A 12 -3.08 -3.31 -7.65
C LEU A 12 -3.88 -2.70 -8.82
N ASN A 13 -4.51 -3.53 -9.65
CA ASN A 13 -5.35 -3.06 -10.76
C ASN A 13 -6.59 -2.31 -10.28
N ILE A 14 -7.16 -2.68 -9.13
CA ILE A 14 -8.34 -2.04 -8.54
C ILE A 14 -8.01 -1.20 -7.31
N PHE A 15 -6.75 -0.81 -7.14
CA PHE A 15 -6.23 -0.17 -5.93
C PHE A 15 -7.05 1.06 -5.50
N GLU A 16 -7.52 1.83 -6.48
CA GLU A 16 -8.28 3.07 -6.28
C GLU A 16 -9.60 2.83 -5.54
N ALA A 17 -10.20 1.64 -5.66
CA ALA A 17 -11.41 1.27 -4.93
C ALA A 17 -11.19 1.14 -3.41
N PHE A 18 -9.93 0.99 -2.98
CA PHE A 18 -9.54 0.83 -1.58
C PHE A 18 -8.69 1.99 -1.07
N ALA A 19 -8.57 3.07 -1.84
CA ALA A 19 -7.66 4.17 -1.55
C ALA A 19 -8.42 5.49 -1.43
N ASN A 20 -7.92 6.37 -0.57
CA ASN A 20 -8.42 7.73 -0.45
C ASN A 20 -7.78 8.62 -1.53
N TRP A 21 -8.49 9.67 -1.93
CA TRP A 21 -8.00 10.68 -2.86
C TRP A 21 -7.59 11.95 -2.11
N ASP A 22 -6.34 12.40 -2.27
CA ASP A 22 -5.84 13.63 -1.62
C ASP A 22 -5.89 14.89 -2.51
N GLY A 23 -6.35 14.77 -3.76
CA GLY A 23 -6.30 15.83 -4.78
C GLY A 23 -5.26 15.60 -5.87
N GLU A 24 -4.25 14.76 -5.62
CA GLU A 24 -3.14 14.46 -6.52
C GLU A 24 -2.92 12.96 -6.74
N LYS A 25 -3.01 12.15 -5.69
CA LYS A 25 -2.76 10.70 -5.71
C LYS A 25 -3.83 9.94 -4.92
N HIS A 26 -4.07 8.70 -5.35
CA HIS A 26 -4.80 7.73 -4.52
C HIS A 26 -3.83 7.15 -3.50
N PHE A 27 -4.19 7.11 -2.23
CA PHE A 27 -3.32 6.60 -1.17
C PHE A 27 -4.05 5.63 -0.23
N LEU A 28 -3.32 4.63 0.23
CA LEU A 28 -3.76 3.68 1.25
C LEU A 28 -2.69 3.62 2.33
N THR A 29 -3.08 3.97 3.56
CA THR A 29 -2.23 3.94 4.75
C THR A 29 -2.64 2.77 5.63
N MET A 30 -1.66 2.02 6.13
CA MET A 30 -1.89 0.86 6.98
C MET A 30 -0.85 0.77 8.10
N GLU A 31 -1.28 0.33 9.28
CA GLU A 31 -0.37 0.02 10.37
C GLU A 31 0.32 -1.34 10.13
N THR A 32 1.63 -1.38 10.29
CA THR A 32 2.44 -2.60 10.20
C THR A 32 2.84 -3.05 11.61
N GLU A 33 2.91 -4.36 11.86
CA GLU A 33 3.28 -4.92 13.17
C GLU A 33 4.75 -5.34 13.26
N ASN A 34 5.39 -5.66 12.13
CA ASN A 34 6.81 -6.05 12.09
C ASN A 34 7.49 -5.57 10.79
N PRO A 35 8.28 -4.48 10.81
CA PRO A 35 8.48 -3.59 11.96
C PRO A 35 7.18 -2.84 12.31
N LYS A 36 7.01 -2.47 13.59
CA LYS A 36 5.87 -1.66 14.01
C LYS A 36 5.94 -0.28 13.37
N GLY A 37 4.91 0.15 12.66
CA GLY A 37 4.93 1.43 11.96
C GLY A 37 3.73 1.64 11.04
N ILE A 38 3.93 2.51 10.06
CA ILE A 38 2.96 2.90 9.05
C ILE A 38 3.59 2.67 7.68
N LEU A 39 2.86 1.96 6.81
CA LEU A 39 3.14 1.87 5.39
C LEU A 39 2.07 2.66 4.64
N THR A 40 2.50 3.55 3.75
CA THR A 40 1.59 4.23 2.82
C THR A 40 1.97 3.81 1.41
N ILE A 41 0.99 3.35 0.64
CA ILE A 41 1.09 3.07 -0.79
C ILE A 41 0.30 4.15 -1.51
N MET A 42 0.85 4.69 -2.59
CA MET A 42 0.23 5.76 -3.37
C MET A 42 0.27 5.40 -4.85
N LYS A 43 -0.73 5.89 -5.60
CA LYS A 43 -0.82 5.76 -7.05
C LYS A 43 -1.13 7.15 -7.65
N SER A 44 -0.26 7.63 -8.53
CA SER A 44 -0.49 8.89 -9.25
C SER A 44 -1.58 8.74 -10.31
N LYS A 45 -2.07 9.87 -10.85
CA LYS A 45 -3.01 9.90 -11.98
C LYS A 45 -2.47 9.16 -13.22
N ASP A 46 -1.16 9.15 -13.40
CA ASP A 46 -0.48 8.45 -14.50
C ASP A 46 -0.29 6.95 -14.23
N GLY A 47 -0.81 6.44 -13.11
CA GLY A 47 -0.73 5.04 -12.73
C GLY A 47 0.60 4.61 -12.12
N ILE A 48 1.49 5.56 -11.80
CA ILE A 48 2.79 5.27 -11.18
C ILE A 48 2.59 5.05 -9.68
N PHE A 49 3.16 3.97 -9.18
CA PHE A 49 3.13 3.67 -7.76
C PHE A 49 4.31 4.26 -7.00
N TYR A 50 4.01 4.65 -5.78
CA TYR A 50 4.96 5.14 -4.80
C TYR A 50 4.66 4.50 -3.44
N TYR A 51 5.66 4.43 -2.58
CA TYR A 51 5.43 4.09 -1.19
C TYR A 51 6.35 4.90 -0.28
N HIS A 52 5.95 5.03 0.98
CA HIS A 52 6.84 5.48 2.03
C HIS A 52 6.51 4.75 3.34
N ARG A 53 7.49 4.72 4.26
CA ARG A 53 7.35 4.02 5.54
C ARG A 53 7.73 4.94 6.68
N LYS A 54 7.00 4.82 7.79
CA LYS A 54 7.32 5.50 9.04
C LYS A 54 7.27 4.50 10.18
N ASN A 55 8.36 4.35 10.91
CA ASN A 55 8.43 3.64 12.18
C ASN A 55 9.28 4.44 13.18
N GLU A 56 9.41 3.94 14.41
CA GLU A 56 10.14 4.63 15.48
C GLU A 56 11.63 4.87 15.15
N LEU A 57 12.23 4.03 14.30
CA LEU A 57 13.66 4.06 13.97
C LEU A 57 13.94 4.62 12.55
N TYR A 58 12.89 4.82 11.75
CA TYR A 58 13.02 5.13 10.34
C TYR A 58 11.80 5.91 9.84
N TRP A 59 12.03 7.12 9.36
CA TRP A 59 11.01 7.92 8.70
C TRP A 59 11.49 8.26 7.29
N ASP A 60 10.91 7.58 6.31
CA ASP A 60 11.09 7.99 4.93
C ASP A 60 10.17 9.16 4.63
N ILE A 61 10.76 10.35 4.53
CA ILE A 61 10.05 11.58 4.17
C ILE A 61 9.84 11.63 2.65
N LYS A 62 10.55 10.81 1.86
CA LYS A 62 10.45 10.82 0.40
C LYS A 62 9.53 9.71 -0.10
N GLU A 63 8.66 10.05 -1.04
CA GLU A 63 7.91 9.07 -1.82
C GLU A 63 8.89 8.30 -2.71
N ILE A 64 9.06 7.00 -2.48
CA ILE A 64 9.90 6.15 -3.34
C ILE A 64 9.02 5.62 -4.47
N LYS A 65 9.36 5.98 -5.71
CA LYS A 65 8.76 5.34 -6.90
C LYS A 65 9.10 3.85 -6.88
N VAL A 66 8.10 3.01 -7.10
CA VAL A 66 8.25 1.55 -7.02
C VAL A 66 7.66 0.86 -8.24
N GLU A 67 8.41 -0.10 -8.77
CA GLU A 67 7.96 -0.95 -9.86
C GLU A 67 6.97 -2.01 -9.34
N THR A 68 6.04 -2.42 -10.19
CA THR A 68 4.91 -3.30 -9.82
C THR A 68 5.35 -4.62 -9.17
N ASP A 69 6.46 -5.21 -9.62
CA ASP A 69 6.97 -6.47 -9.07
C ASP A 69 7.49 -6.28 -7.63
N MET A 70 8.25 -5.22 -7.39
CA MET A 70 8.73 -4.89 -6.04
C MET A 70 7.55 -4.51 -5.13
N LEU A 71 6.57 -3.76 -5.65
CA LEU A 71 5.36 -3.44 -4.90
C LEU A 71 4.55 -4.70 -4.56
N THR A 72 4.53 -5.69 -5.45
CA THR A 72 3.90 -6.99 -5.20
C THR A 72 4.57 -7.70 -4.03
N ASP A 73 5.89 -7.69 -3.94
CA ASP A 73 6.63 -8.24 -2.81
C ASP A 73 6.34 -7.50 -1.51
N ILE A 74 6.27 -6.18 -1.55
CA ILE A 74 5.93 -5.33 -0.39
C ILE A 74 4.51 -5.66 0.11
N ILE A 75 3.51 -5.64 -0.78
CA ILE A 75 2.12 -5.95 -0.42
C ILE A 75 2.01 -7.38 0.09
N TRP A 76 2.69 -8.35 -0.54
CA TRP A 76 2.68 -9.73 -0.08
C TRP A 76 3.25 -9.87 1.35
N THR A 77 4.34 -9.15 1.63
CA THR A 77 4.97 -9.10 2.95
C THR A 77 4.01 -8.52 3.99
N PHE A 78 3.32 -7.44 3.67
CA PHE A 78 2.39 -6.75 4.57
C PHE A 78 0.91 -7.15 4.38
N ARG A 79 0.62 -8.28 3.72
CA ARG A 79 -0.74 -8.64 3.28
C ARG A 79 -1.78 -8.66 4.41
N ARG A 80 -1.37 -9.02 5.63
CA ARG A 80 -2.24 -8.99 6.81
C ARG A 80 -2.66 -7.57 7.21
N ALA A 81 -1.73 -6.61 7.13
CA ALA A 81 -2.03 -5.21 7.37
C ALA A 81 -2.95 -4.67 6.26
N VAL A 82 -2.67 -5.02 5.00
CA VAL A 82 -3.52 -4.65 3.86
C VAL A 82 -4.95 -5.16 4.04
N HIS A 83 -5.15 -6.42 4.46
CA HIS A 83 -6.50 -6.93 4.75
C HIS A 83 -7.21 -6.18 5.86
N ARG A 84 -6.51 -5.89 6.94
CA ARG A 84 -7.09 -5.14 8.05
C ARG A 84 -7.59 -3.78 7.56
N SER A 85 -6.75 -3.05 6.83
CA SER A 85 -7.11 -1.73 6.29
C SER A 85 -8.23 -1.79 5.26
N ILE A 86 -8.28 -2.80 4.39
CA ILE A 86 -9.41 -2.97 3.45
C ILE A 86 -10.71 -3.23 4.23
N ASN A 87 -10.68 -4.09 5.24
CA ASN A 87 -11.87 -4.40 6.04
C ASN A 87 -12.38 -3.18 6.81
N GLU A 88 -11.49 -2.29 7.26
CA GLU A 88 -11.87 -1.04 7.93
C GLU A 88 -12.59 -0.04 7.00
N ILE A 89 -12.37 -0.14 5.68
CA ILE A 89 -13.01 0.73 4.67
C ILE A 89 -14.40 0.24 4.28
N VAL A 90 -14.63 -1.09 4.33
CA VAL A 90 -15.88 -1.73 3.88
C VAL A 90 -16.96 -1.75 4.99
N VAL A 91 -16.64 -1.28 6.20
CA VAL A 91 -17.55 -1.23 7.37
C VAL A 91 -18.24 0.13 7.48
#